data_AF-X1KU97-F1
#
_entry.id   AF-X1KU97-F1
#
_cell.length_a   1.000
_cell.length_b   1.000
_cell.length_c   1.000
_cell.angle_alpha   90.00
_cell.angle_beta   90.00
_cell.angle_gamma   90.00
#
_symmetry.space_group_name_H-M   'P 1'
#
loop_
_entity.id
_entity.type
_entity.pdbx_description
1 polymer ?
#
loop_
_entity_poly.entity_id
_entity_poly.type
_entity_poly.pdbx_seq_one_letter_code
_entity_poly.pdbx_strand_id
1 'polypeptide(L)' 'YPGGHTEGFPDTSKQLFNNVYRQILAGGESQFDFPTFEDGYRELVLCEAIVNSSKKEKWQEVK' A
#
# COMPACT_ATOMS: atom_id res chain seq x y z
N TYR A 1 2.50 18.25 -11.39
CA TYR A 1 2.65 19.14 -12.57
C TYR A 1 1.96 20.48 -12.28
N PRO A 2 2.06 21.55 -13.10
CA PRO A 2 1.18 22.69 -12.88
C PRO A 2 -0.27 22.25 -13.09
N GLY A 3 -1.20 22.76 -12.27
CA GLY A 3 -2.60 22.39 -12.31
C GLY A 3 -3.19 22.51 -13.72
N GLY A 4 -3.90 21.47 -14.17
CA GLY A 4 -4.44 21.36 -15.54
C GLY A 4 -3.68 20.42 -16.47
N HIS A 5 -2.53 19.87 -16.04
CA HIS A 5 -1.87 18.76 -16.75
C HIS A 5 -2.46 17.42 -16.30
N THR A 6 -2.58 16.48 -17.23
CA THR A 6 -3.05 15.13 -16.92
C THR A 6 -2.06 14.44 -15.99
N GLU A 7 -2.43 14.34 -14.72
CA GLU A 7 -1.81 13.42 -13.77
C GLU A 7 -2.54 12.08 -13.83
N GLY A 8 -1.86 10.99 -13.51
CA GLY A 8 -2.50 9.68 -13.53
C GLY A 8 -1.64 8.52 -13.08
N PHE A 9 -1.82 7.38 -13.74
CA PHE A 9 -1.18 6.12 -13.38
C PHE A 9 0.36 6.22 -13.19
N PRO A 10 1.14 6.80 -14.12
CA PRO A 10 2.60 6.85 -13.95
C PRO A 10 3.05 7.76 -12.78
N ASP A 11 2.27 8.79 -12.45
CA ASP A 11 2.58 9.69 -11.34
C ASP A 11 2.46 9.00 -10.00
N THR A 12 1.50 8.07 -9.86
CA THR A 12 1.30 7.32 -8.61
C THR A 12 2.57 6.57 -8.21
N SER A 13 3.14 5.78 -9.12
CA SER A 13 4.37 5.03 -8.84
C SER A 13 5.55 5.96 -8.59
N LYS A 14 5.69 7.03 -9.38
CA LYS A 14 6.76 8.02 -9.20
C LYS A 14 6.71 8.66 -7.80
N GLN A 15 5.53 9.09 -7.37
CA GLN A 15 5.35 9.74 -6.07
C GLN A 15 5.54 8.76 -4.92
N LEU A 16 5.08 7.51 -5.05
CA LEU A 16 5.34 6.44 -4.08
C LEU A 16 6.85 6.24 -3.86
N PHE A 17 7.62 6.06 -4.93
CA PHE A 17 9.07 5.89 -4.80
C PHE A 17 9.76 7.13 -4.24
N ASN A 18 9.30 8.34 -4.60
CA ASN A 18 9.85 9.57 -4.03
C ASN A 18 9.73 9.58 -2.50
N ASN A 19 8.57 9.20 -1.97
CA ASN A 19 8.32 9.13 -0.53
C ASN A 19 9.21 8.08 0.15
N VAL A 20 9.36 6.90 -0.45
CA VAL A 20 10.27 5.84 0.05
C VAL A 20 11.70 6.35 0.16
N TYR A 21 12.24 6.96 -0.89
CA TYR A 21 13.61 7.47 -0.88
C TYR A 21 13.80 8.62 0.11
N ARG A 22 12.79 9.49 0.26
CA ARG A 22 12.82 10.57 1.25
C ARG A 22 12.99 10.01 2.67
N GLN A 23 12.25 8.96 3.00
CA GLN A 23 12.33 8.29 4.30
C GLN A 23 13.70 7.64 4.55
N ILE A 24 14.28 7.00 3.53
CA ILE A 24 15.63 6.41 3.61
C ILE A 24 16.66 7.50 3.89
N LEU A 25 16.60 8.62 3.16
CA LEU A 25 17.51 9.75 3.34
C LEU A 25 17.36 10.44 4.70
N ALA A 26 16.15 10.42 5.27
CA ALA A 26 15.86 10.92 6.61
C ALA A 26 16.26 9.95 7.74
N GLY A 27 16.90 8.82 7.43
CA GLY A 27 17.34 7.86 8.45
C GLY A 27 16.21 7.01 9.06
N GLY A 28 15.02 7.02 8.46
CA GLY A 28 13.89 6.22 8.94
C GLY A 28 13.15 6.77 10.16
N GLU A 29 13.44 8.00 10.57
CA GLU A 29 12.90 8.60 11.81
C GLU A 29 11.53 9.30 11.62
N SER A 30 11.11 9.56 10.38
CA SER A 30 9.82 10.21 10.09
C SER A 30 8.65 9.23 10.03
N GLN A 31 7.43 9.74 10.17
CA GLN A 31 6.23 8.96 9.88
C GLN A 31 6.20 8.58 8.40
N PHE A 32 5.86 7.32 8.12
CA PHE A 32 5.70 6.81 6.76
C PHE A 32 4.42 7.35 6.14
N ASP A 33 4.53 8.03 4.99
CA ASP A 33 3.41 8.49 4.15
C ASP A 33 3.20 7.57 2.93
N PHE A 34 3.62 6.31 3.05
CA PHE A 34 3.50 5.25 2.04
C PHE A 34 3.29 3.88 2.71
N PRO A 35 2.73 2.89 1.98
CA PRO A 35 2.53 1.55 2.53
C PRO A 35 3.85 0.89 2.92
N THR A 36 3.89 0.38 4.14
CA THR A 36 5.02 -0.36 4.72
C THR A 36 4.88 -1.85 4.45
N PHE A 37 5.86 -2.65 4.91
CA PHE A 37 5.74 -4.10 4.89
C PHE A 37 4.60 -4.62 5.77
N GLU A 38 4.27 -3.94 6.87
CA GLU A 38 3.15 -4.31 7.73
C GLU A 38 1.82 -4.14 6.98
N ASP A 39 1.67 -3.06 6.22
CA ASP A 39 0.50 -2.84 5.37
C ASP A 39 0.38 -3.91 4.28
N GLY A 40 1.50 -4.30 3.67
CA GLY A 40 1.56 -5.39 2.71
C GLY A 40 1.19 -6.74 3.34
N TYR A 41 1.65 -7.03 4.56
CA TYR A 41 1.26 -8.25 5.27
C TYR A 41 -0.24 -8.29 5.56
N ARG A 42 -0.82 -7.16 5.99
CA ARG A 42 -2.26 -7.04 6.20
C ARG A 42 -3.06 -7.31 4.93
N GLU A 43 -2.59 -6.83 3.78
CA GLU A 43 -3.22 -7.11 2.48
C GLU A 43 -3.22 -8.61 2.18
N LEU A 44 -2.10 -9.29 2.39
CA LEU A 44 -1.98 -10.73 2.16
C LEU A 44 -2.94 -11.53 3.05
N VAL A 45 -3.02 -11.21 4.34
CA VAL A 45 -3.91 -11.91 5.28
C VAL A 45 -5.39 -11.68 4.91
N LEU A 46 -5.74 -10.47 4.47
CA LEU A 46 -7.08 -10.17 3.98
C LEU A 46 -7.41 -11.00 2.73
N CYS A 47 -6.50 -11.04 1.75
CA CYS A 47 -6.66 -11.83 0.54
C CYS A 47 -6.82 -13.33 0.83
N GLU A 48 -6.06 -13.87 1.79
CA GLU A 48 -6.21 -15.25 2.25
C GLU A 48 -7.60 -15.50 2.86
N ALA A 49 -8.09 -14.58 3.71
CA ALA A 49 -9.41 -14.67 4.30
C ALA A 49 -10.53 -14.61 3.24
N ILE A 50 -10.40 -13.76 2.21
CA ILE A 50 -11.33 -13.68 1.08
C ILE A 50 -11.40 -15.00 0.32
N VAL A 51 -10.24 -15.58 -0.02
CA VAL A 51 -10.17 -16.88 -0.70
C VAL A 51 -10.80 -17.98 0.15
N ASN A 52 -10.52 -18.00 1.44
CA ASN A 52 -11.10 -18.96 2.38
C ASN A 52 -12.61 -18.79 2.57
N SER A 53 -13.10 -17.55 2.59
CA SER A 53 -14.52 -17.21 2.66
C SER A 53 -15.27 -17.71 1.45
N SER A 54 -14.73 -17.46 0.25
CA SER A 54 -15.32 -17.94 -1.01
C SER A 54 -15.42 -19.47 -1.04
N LYS A 55 -14.37 -20.19 -0.64
CA LYS A 55 -14.36 -21.66 -0.62
C LYS A 55 -15.36 -22.27 0.35
N LYS A 56 -15.67 -21.58 1.45
CA LYS A 56 -16.55 -22.10 2.52
C LYS A 56 -17.95 -21.49 2.51
N GLU A 57 -18.21 -20.55 1.60
CA GLU A 57 -19.47 -19.80 1.48
C GLU A 57 -19.94 -19.20 2.81
N LYS A 58 -18.99 -18.72 3.63
CA LYS A 58 -19.27 -18.14 4.94
C LYS A 58 -18.23 -17.09 5.30
N TRP A 59 -18.66 -16.10 6.08
CA TRP A 59 -17.77 -15.10 6.65
C TRP A 59 -16.61 -15.75 7.40
N GLN A 60 -15.40 -15.25 7.16
CA GLN A 60 -14.18 -15.66 7.85
C GLN A 60 -13.59 -14.47 8.59
N GLU A 61 -13.08 -14.72 9.79
CA GLU A 61 -12.29 -13.74 10.53
C GLU A 61 -10.95 -13.51 9.81
N VAL A 62 -10.54 -12.25 9.73
CA VAL A 62 -9.23 -11.85 9.24
C VAL A 62 -8.26 -11.92 10.41
N LYS A 63 -7.16 -12.66 10.23
CA LYS A 63 -6.17 -12.90 11.29
C LYS A 63 -5.24 -11.72 11.52
#